data_AF-A0A504Z0S9-F1
#
_entry.id   AF-A0A504Z0S9-F1
#
_cell.length_a   1.000
_cell.length_b   1.000
_cell.length_c   1.000
_cell.angle_alpha   90.00
_cell.angle_beta   90.00
_cell.angle_gamma   90.00
#
_symmetry.space_group_name_H-M   'P 1'
#
loop_
_entity.id
_entity.type
_entity.pdbx_description
1 polymer ?
#
loop_
_entity_poly.entity_id
_entity_poly.type
_entity_poly.pdbx_seq_one_letter_code
_entity_poly.pdbx_strand_id
1 'polypeptide(L)'
;MVGVSVKDAEEMLWAVQNGDVDSLENSLNKLPDVNSHLKDNGRTLLHYAADYGQTDICKLLVFKGAAVNSCDNYGVTPLLAAIYEGHIGCAQFLLENGAKLGSAPDGSSYIEIAQSDELKRVLHQYAAV
;
A
#
# COMPACT_ATOMS: atom_id res chain seq x y z
N MET A 1 22.19 -3.56 14.67
CA MET A 1 20.89 -3.24 14.05
C MET A 1 21.16 -3.02 12.57
N VAL A 2 20.76 -3.96 11.72
CA VAL A 2 20.93 -3.82 10.26
C VAL A 2 19.80 -2.90 9.80
N GLY A 3 19.98 -1.60 10.05
CA GLY A 3 19.08 -0.60 9.49
C GLY A 3 19.19 -0.71 7.99
N VAL A 4 18.06 -0.89 7.31
CA VAL A 4 17.96 -0.66 5.87
C VAL A 4 18.69 0.66 5.60
N SER A 5 19.71 0.65 4.74
CA SER A 5 20.47 1.86 4.48
C SER A 5 19.48 2.88 3.94
N VAL A 6 19.49 4.12 4.44
CA VAL A 6 18.55 5.18 4.00
C VAL A 6 18.52 5.28 2.47
N LYS A 7 19.68 4.99 1.84
CA LYS A 7 19.87 4.93 0.40
C LYS A 7 19.08 3.81 -0.30
N ASP A 8 19.01 2.62 0.30
CA ASP A 8 18.25 1.48 -0.24
C ASP A 8 16.74 1.80 -0.21
N ALA A 9 16.29 2.49 0.85
CA ALA A 9 14.90 2.92 1.00
C ALA A 9 14.51 3.99 -0.05
N GLU A 10 15.41 4.94 -0.32
CA GLU A 10 15.23 5.95 -1.37
C GLU A 10 15.21 5.35 -2.78
N GLU A 11 16.11 4.40 -3.07
CA GLU A 11 16.15 3.69 -4.36
C GLU A 11 14.83 2.92 -4.61
N MET A 12 14.30 2.23 -3.59
CA MET A 12 13.01 1.55 -3.69
C MET A 12 11.85 2.52 -3.89
N LEU A 13 11.85 3.65 -3.18
CA LEU A 13 10.80 4.65 -3.35
C LEU A 13 10.82 5.26 -4.76
N TRP A 14 12.01 5.52 -5.29
CA TRP A 14 12.17 5.99 -6.67
C TRP A 14 11.68 4.96 -7.68
N ALA A 15 12.00 3.68 -7.48
CA ALA A 15 11.48 2.60 -8.31
C ALA A 15 9.94 2.53 -8.25
N VAL A 16 9.36 2.68 -7.05
CA VAL A 16 7.90 2.73 -6.87
C VAL A 16 7.28 3.91 -7.62
N GLN A 17 7.86 5.09 -7.47
CA GLN A 17 7.39 6.30 -8.15
C GLN A 17 7.39 6.15 -9.67
N ASN A 18 8.43 5.52 -10.23
CA ASN A 18 8.55 5.34 -11.68
C ASN A 18 7.81 4.10 -12.21
N GLY A 19 7.28 3.24 -11.35
CA GLY A 19 6.67 1.97 -11.75
C GLY A 19 7.68 0.90 -12.18
N ASP A 20 8.95 1.04 -11.80
CA ASP A 20 10.01 0.10 -12.19
C ASP A 20 10.01 -1.12 -11.26
N VAL A 21 9.27 -2.15 -11.68
CA VAL A 21 9.08 -3.40 -10.94
C VAL A 21 10.38 -4.21 -10.86
N ASP A 22 11.20 -4.21 -11.92
CA ASP A 22 12.43 -5.01 -11.99
C ASP A 22 13.49 -4.48 -11.03
N SER A 23 13.70 -3.16 -11.03
CA SER A 23 14.62 -2.50 -10.10
C SER A 23 14.16 -2.68 -8.65
N LEU A 24 12.85 -2.60 -8.40
CA LEU A 24 12.29 -2.85 -7.08
C LEU A 24 12.49 -4.29 -6.65
N GLU A 25 12.21 -5.28 -7.52
CA GLU A 25 12.38 -6.69 -7.18
C GLU A 25 13.83 -7.02 -6.85
N ASN A 26 14.77 -6.52 -7.65
CA ASN A 26 16.19 -6.71 -7.40
C ASN A 26 16.62 -6.10 -6.06
N SER A 27 16.02 -4.97 -5.67
CA SER A 27 16.26 -4.32 -4.38
C SER A 27 15.64 -5.11 -3.23
N LEU A 28 14.41 -5.63 -3.41
CA LEU A 28 13.72 -6.46 -2.42
C LEU A 28 14.42 -7.79 -2.18
N ASN A 29 14.99 -8.42 -3.22
CA ASN A 29 15.79 -9.64 -3.08
C ASN A 29 17.07 -9.43 -2.26
N LYS A 30 17.56 -8.19 -2.12
CA LYS A 30 18.69 -7.86 -1.25
C LYS A 30 18.27 -7.61 0.20
N LEU A 31 16.99 -7.30 0.44
CA LEU A 31 16.49 -7.05 1.78
C LEU A 31 16.09 -8.35 2.50
N PRO A 32 16.36 -8.46 3.80
CA PRO A 32 15.89 -9.58 4.61
C PRO A 32 14.40 -9.50 4.96
N ASP A 33 13.76 -8.32 4.83
CA ASP A 33 12.35 -8.13 5.20
C ASP A 33 11.64 -7.12 4.29
N VAL A 34 10.56 -7.53 3.63
CA VAL A 34 9.72 -6.70 2.75
C VAL A 34 8.86 -5.70 3.53
N ASN A 35 8.65 -5.96 4.82
CA ASN A 35 7.80 -5.16 5.70
C ASN A 35 8.55 -4.05 6.44
N SER A 36 9.84 -3.85 6.16
CA SER A 36 10.62 -2.80 6.80
C SER A 36 9.98 -1.42 6.55
N HIS A 37 9.76 -0.66 7.62
CA HIS A 37 9.29 0.72 7.52
C HIS A 37 10.38 1.56 6.84
N LEU A 38 10.03 2.24 5.73
CA LEU A 38 11.03 2.97 4.93
C LEU A 38 11.36 4.34 5.52
N LYS A 39 10.50 4.89 6.37
CA LYS A 39 10.64 6.23 6.94
C LYS A 39 10.11 6.27 8.37
N ASP A 40 10.49 7.32 9.10
CA ASP A 40 10.07 7.59 10.49
C ASP A 40 8.56 7.80 10.67
N ASN A 41 7.80 7.89 9.57
CA ASN A 41 6.35 7.95 9.57
C ASN A 41 5.68 6.55 9.66
N GLY A 42 6.46 5.47 9.72
CA GLY A 42 5.92 4.10 9.82
C GLY A 42 5.34 3.57 8.50
N ARG A 43 5.47 4.31 7.40
CA ARG A 43 4.97 3.86 6.09
C ARG A 43 5.81 2.71 5.53
N THR A 44 5.13 1.68 5.05
CA THR A 44 5.72 0.56 4.32
C THR A 44 5.73 0.82 2.82
N LEU A 45 6.44 -0.02 2.07
CA LEU A 45 6.52 0.06 0.60
C LEU A 45 5.13 -0.04 -0.05
N LEU A 46 4.24 -0.82 0.56
CA LEU A 46 2.87 -0.99 0.10
C LEU A 46 2.02 0.27 0.27
N HIS A 47 2.30 1.11 1.28
CA HIS A 47 1.65 2.41 1.41
C HIS A 47 1.99 3.30 0.22
N TYR A 48 3.28 3.38 -0.14
CA TYR A 48 3.71 4.18 -1.28
C TYR A 48 3.17 3.65 -2.60
N ALA A 49 3.19 2.33 -2.80
CA ALA A 49 2.63 1.71 -4.01
C ALA A 49 1.14 2.03 -4.17
N ALA A 50 0.39 2.01 -3.07
CA ALA A 50 -1.01 2.40 -3.03
C ALA A 50 -1.22 3.91 -3.27
N ASP A 51 -0.38 4.77 -2.68
CA ASP A 51 -0.37 6.24 -2.85
C ASP A 51 -0.13 6.63 -4.33
N TYR A 52 0.74 5.89 -5.03
CA TYR A 52 1.07 6.16 -6.44
C TYR A 52 0.17 5.40 -7.44
N GLY A 53 -0.74 4.54 -6.96
CA GLY A 53 -1.61 3.74 -7.82
C GLY A 53 -0.89 2.63 -8.60
N GLN A 54 0.29 2.22 -8.14
CA GLN A 54 1.16 1.26 -8.80
C GLN A 54 0.72 -0.18 -8.52
N THR A 55 -0.25 -0.63 -9.29
CA THR A 55 -0.91 -1.93 -9.08
C THR A 55 0.07 -3.10 -9.23
N ASP A 56 1.02 -3.03 -10.16
CA ASP A 56 1.99 -4.10 -10.37
C ASP A 56 3.01 -4.20 -9.23
N ILE A 57 3.37 -3.07 -8.63
CA ILE A 57 4.22 -3.04 -7.43
C ILE A 57 3.45 -3.59 -6.22
N CYS A 58 2.17 -3.21 -6.06
CA CYS A 58 1.31 -3.81 -5.02
C CYS A 58 1.26 -5.34 -5.14
N LYS A 59 1.08 -5.87 -6.36
CA LYS A 59 1.11 -7.32 -6.62
C LYS A 59 2.43 -7.95 -6.21
N LEU A 60 3.55 -7.35 -6.61
CA LEU A 60 4.87 -7.89 -6.29
C LEU A 60 5.13 -7.90 -4.79
N LEU A 61 4.77 -6.82 -4.09
CA LEU A 61 4.92 -6.71 -2.64
C LEU A 61 4.09 -7.77 -1.91
N VAL A 62 2.82 -7.92 -2.27
CA VAL A 62 1.95 -8.94 -1.66
C VAL A 62 2.49 -10.35 -1.92
N PHE A 63 2.98 -10.62 -3.13
CA PHE A 63 3.60 -11.90 -3.48
C PHE A 63 4.86 -12.20 -2.64
N LYS A 64 5.64 -11.17 -2.31
CA LYS A 64 6.81 -11.28 -1.43
C LYS A 64 6.44 -11.37 0.06
N GLY A 65 5.16 -11.34 0.42
CA GLY A 65 4.69 -11.45 1.81
C GLY A 65 4.54 -10.09 2.53
N ALA A 66 4.31 -9.01 1.79
CA ALA A 66 4.00 -7.73 2.39
C ALA A 66 2.68 -7.79 3.17
N ALA A 67 2.67 -7.19 4.35
CA ALA A 67 1.50 -7.08 5.20
C ALA A 67 0.54 -6.02 4.65
N VAL A 68 -0.54 -6.51 4.01
CA VAL A 68 -1.62 -5.68 3.41
C VAL A 68 -2.37 -4.81 4.41
N ASN A 69 -2.38 -5.22 5.67
CA ASN A 69 -3.08 -4.55 6.76
C ASN A 69 -2.13 -3.75 7.69
N SER A 70 -0.88 -3.54 7.28
CA SER A 70 0.03 -2.70 8.06
C SER A 70 -0.52 -1.29 8.16
N CYS A 71 -0.52 -0.71 9.35
CA CYS A 71 -0.82 0.70 9.54
C CYS A 71 0.47 1.52 9.70
N ASP A 72 0.46 2.75 9.20
CA ASP A 72 1.50 3.72 9.50
C ASP A 72 1.30 4.36 10.89
N ASN A 73 2.18 5.29 11.28
CA ASN A 73 2.10 5.95 12.60
C ASN A 73 0.84 6.80 12.79
N TYR A 74 0.12 7.10 11.71
CA TYR A 74 -1.15 7.83 11.72
C TYR A 74 -2.36 6.89 11.69
N GLY A 75 -2.16 5.57 11.67
CA GLY A 75 -3.23 4.60 11.55
C GLY A 75 -3.79 4.48 10.12
N VAL A 76 -3.10 5.04 9.13
CA VAL A 76 -3.46 4.90 7.71
C VAL A 76 -3.02 3.51 7.24
N THR A 77 -3.88 2.85 6.47
CA THR A 77 -3.56 1.57 5.82
C THR A 77 -3.23 1.79 4.33
N PRO A 78 -2.53 0.87 3.66
CA PRO A 78 -2.29 0.95 2.21
C PRO A 78 -3.60 1.06 1.44
N LEU A 79 -4.64 0.33 1.87
CA LEU A 79 -5.95 0.40 1.25
C LEU A 79 -6.54 1.81 1.35
N LEU A 80 -6.43 2.46 2.52
CA LEU A 80 -6.90 3.83 2.70
C LEU A 80 -6.15 4.82 1.79
N ALA A 81 -4.83 4.66 1.63
CA ALA A 81 -4.05 5.51 0.73
C ALA A 81 -4.54 5.38 -0.73
N ALA A 82 -4.73 4.14 -1.21
CA ALA A 82 -5.29 3.91 -2.55
C ALA A 82 -6.69 4.50 -2.71
N ILE A 83 -7.53 4.44 -1.67
CA ILE A 83 -8.89 4.98 -1.71
C ILE A 83 -8.90 6.50 -1.74
N TYR A 84 -8.05 7.12 -0.93
CA TYR A 84 -7.92 8.57 -0.81
C TYR A 84 -7.49 9.20 -2.15
N GLU A 85 -6.53 8.56 -2.82
CA GLU A 85 -6.04 8.98 -4.15
C GLU A 85 -6.95 8.50 -5.30
N GLY A 86 -7.94 7.65 -5.03
CA GLY A 86 -8.90 7.16 -6.03
C GLY A 86 -8.36 6.06 -6.95
N HIS A 87 -7.31 5.34 -6.54
CA HIS A 87 -6.69 4.26 -7.29
C HIS A 87 -7.47 2.94 -7.16
N ILE A 88 -8.55 2.83 -7.94
CA ILE A 88 -9.50 1.71 -7.91
C ILE A 88 -8.81 0.35 -8.10
N GLY A 89 -7.88 0.23 -9.06
CA GLY A 89 -7.17 -1.02 -9.34
C GLY A 89 -6.32 -1.51 -8.16
N CYS A 90 -5.63 -0.59 -7.48
CA CYS A 90 -4.86 -0.91 -6.27
C CYS A 90 -5.77 -1.29 -5.11
N ALA A 91 -6.84 -0.50 -4.88
CA ALA A 91 -7.79 -0.75 -3.81
C ALA A 91 -8.46 -2.13 -3.97
N GLN A 92 -8.93 -2.44 -5.17
CA GLN A 92 -9.55 -3.73 -5.47
C GLN A 92 -8.57 -4.89 -5.27
N PHE A 93 -7.33 -4.76 -5.76
CA PHE A 93 -6.32 -5.79 -5.57
C PHE A 93 -6.02 -6.03 -4.07
N LEU A 94 -5.90 -4.97 -3.28
CA LEU A 94 -5.67 -5.09 -1.83
C LEU A 94 -6.84 -5.79 -1.13
N LEU A 95 -8.09 -5.47 -1.50
CA LEU A 95 -9.30 -6.11 -0.96
C LEU A 95 -9.35 -7.60 -1.26
N GLU A 96 -9.05 -7.98 -2.52
CA GLU A 96 -8.99 -9.38 -2.95
C GLU A 96 -7.93 -10.18 -2.18
N ASN A 97 -6.87 -9.51 -1.72
CA ASN A 97 -5.80 -10.11 -0.92
C ASN A 97 -6.02 -9.98 0.61
N GLY A 98 -7.24 -9.66 1.06
CA GLY A 98 -7.60 -9.66 2.48
C GLY A 98 -7.30 -8.36 3.22
N ALA A 99 -7.19 -7.23 2.51
CA ALA A 99 -7.20 -5.93 3.16
C ALA A 99 -8.54 -5.68 3.85
N LYS A 100 -8.49 -5.20 5.09
CA LYS A 100 -9.70 -4.95 5.89
C LYS A 100 -10.33 -3.62 5.51
N LEU A 101 -11.58 -3.67 5.09
CA LEU A 101 -12.46 -2.51 5.06
C LEU A 101 -12.85 -2.15 6.48
N GLY A 102 -12.50 -0.94 6.88
CA GLY A 102 -12.78 -0.48 8.23
C GLY A 102 -13.01 1.02 8.27
N SER A 103 -12.54 1.60 9.36
CA SER A 103 -12.58 3.03 9.59
C SER A 103 -11.19 3.62 9.36
N ALA A 104 -11.15 4.81 8.78
CA ALA A 104 -9.95 5.63 8.76
C ALA A 104 -9.62 6.07 10.19
N PRO A 105 -8.37 6.50 10.43
CA PRO A 105 -7.98 7.07 11.73
C PRO A 105 -8.82 8.29 12.15
N ASP A 106 -9.43 8.98 11.18
CA ASP A 106 -10.34 10.11 11.40
C ASP A 106 -11.76 9.68 11.86
N GLY A 107 -12.04 8.38 11.97
CA GLY A 107 -13.37 7.85 12.29
C GLY A 107 -14.32 7.78 11.07
N SER A 108 -13.92 8.38 9.96
CA SER A 108 -14.62 8.30 8.67
C SER A 108 -14.52 6.89 8.08
N SER A 109 -15.62 6.37 7.54
CA SER A 109 -15.62 5.06 6.90
C SER A 109 -14.94 5.13 5.52
N TYR A 110 -14.33 4.03 5.07
CA TYR A 110 -13.60 4.02 3.77
C TYR A 110 -14.53 4.40 2.59
N ILE A 111 -15.83 4.08 2.71
CA ILE A 111 -16.86 4.43 1.73
C ILE A 111 -17.09 5.95 1.66
N GLU A 112 -16.94 6.67 2.77
CA GLU A 112 -17.13 8.12 2.83
C GLU A 112 -15.94 8.87 2.21
N ILE A 113 -14.74 8.30 2.34
CA ILE A 113 -13.48 8.88 1.84
C ILE A 113 -13.31 8.66 0.35
N ALA A 114 -13.89 7.60 -0.20
CA ALA A 114 -13.79 7.27 -1.62
C ALA A 114 -14.22 8.44 -2.51
N GLN A 115 -13.29 8.92 -3.34
CA GLN A 115 -13.56 10.05 -4.24
C GLN A 115 -14.52 9.70 -5.39
N SER A 116 -14.49 8.45 -5.88
CA SER A 116 -15.29 8.02 -7.04
C SER A 116 -16.46 7.15 -6.63
N ASP A 117 -17.61 7.34 -7.26
CA ASP A 117 -18.80 6.50 -7.05
C ASP A 117 -18.54 5.02 -7.44
N GLU A 118 -17.66 4.79 -8.41
CA GLU A 118 -17.22 3.45 -8.78
C GLU A 118 -16.43 2.77 -7.66
N LEU A 119 -15.52 3.49 -7.02
CA LEU A 119 -14.81 3.00 -5.86
C LEU A 119 -15.78 2.70 -4.71
N LYS A 120 -16.75 3.58 -4.43
CA LYS A 120 -17.80 3.34 -3.44
C LYS A 120 -18.57 2.05 -3.72
N ARG A 121 -18.92 1.78 -4.99
CA ARG A 121 -19.58 0.53 -5.40
C ARG A 121 -18.72 -0.69 -5.09
N VAL A 122 -17.43 -0.65 -5.42
CA VAL A 122 -16.48 -1.73 -5.10
C VAL A 122 -16.42 -1.94 -3.59
N LEU A 123 -16.23 -0.87 -2.81
CA LEU A 123 -16.16 -0.96 -1.35
C LEU A 123 -17.46 -1.51 -0.74
N HIS A 124 -18.64 -1.10 -1.24
CA HIS A 124 -19.92 -1.65 -0.82
C HIS A 124 -20.06 -3.15 -1.12
N GLN A 125 -19.59 -3.61 -2.28
CA GLN A 125 -19.61 -5.02 -2.65
C GLN A 125 -18.77 -5.87 -1.68
N TYR A 126 -17.62 -5.36 -1.26
CA TYR A 126 -16.70 -6.06 -0.36
C TYR A 126 -17.02 -5.86 1.14
N ALA A 127 -17.74 -4.80 1.51
CA ALA A 127 -18.17 -4.55 2.89
C ALA A 127 -19.40 -5.37 3.32
N ALA A 128 -20.13 -5.97 2.38
CA ALA A 128 -21.36 -6.72 2.62
C ALA A 128 -21.17 -8.24 2.81
N VAL A 129 -19.93 -8.72 2.88
CA VAL A 129 -19.56 -10.14 3.01
C VAL A 129 -18.99 -10.40 4.41
#